data_AF-A0A9E0N1I3-F1
#
_entry.id   AF-A0A9E0N1I3-F1
#
_cell.length_a   1.000
_cell.length_b   1.000
_cell.length_c   1.000
_cell.angle_alpha   90.00
_cell.angle_beta   90.00
_cell.angle_gamma   90.00
#
_symmetry.space_group_name_H-M   'P 1'
#
loop_
_entity.id
_entity.type
_entity.pdbx_description
1 polymer ?
#
loop_
_entity_poly.entity_id
_entity_poly.type
_entity_poly.pdbx_seq_one_letter_code
_entity_poly.pdbx_strand_id
1 'polypeptide(L)'
;MRVLMLSLLSLLLSACATPPAPSAALRPETVIAVNDQAELLRFNAGQPERVTARLPLQGLPAGDTLVGIDFRVARGVLYALSSSGQLYTLNTENARLTPVGSAAPAVLQGQRFGVDFNPAADRVRVVSDQGQNLRLHPDTGAVAATDATLAYAPADTAPRTPQVSAAGYTYNPDEDKLTTNYAIDLAAGTLVMQGSREGQMPVVSPNTGQLRTVGKLGVGQLEDAALDISDVRNTPLAALRVAGQTRLYLLNLNTGQASLLGIVHDGRALWGMAIEP
;
A
#
# COMPACT_ATOMS: atom_id res chain seq x y z
N MET A 1 81.35 -29.13 -2.16
CA MET A 1 80.19 -29.78 -1.54
C MET A 1 79.38 -28.72 -0.78
N ARG A 2 78.34 -28.15 -1.38
CA ARG A 2 77.33 -27.32 -0.70
C ARG A 2 76.08 -27.32 -1.56
N VAL A 3 75.10 -28.14 -1.16
CA VAL A 3 73.78 -28.27 -1.78
C VAL A 3 72.89 -27.18 -1.17
N LEU A 4 72.31 -26.31 -2.00
CA LEU A 4 71.34 -25.31 -1.58
C LEU A 4 69.94 -25.87 -1.81
N MET A 5 69.21 -26.13 -0.72
CA MET A 5 67.89 -26.74 -0.71
C MET A 5 66.84 -25.61 -0.69
N LEU A 6 66.13 -25.41 -1.81
CA LEU A 6 65.03 -24.44 -1.91
C LEU A 6 63.74 -25.06 -1.33
N SER A 7 63.24 -24.49 -0.24
CA SER A 7 61.97 -24.87 0.38
C SER A 7 60.83 -24.13 -0.30
N LEU A 8 59.96 -24.84 -1.02
CA LEU A 8 58.74 -24.28 -1.59
C LEU A 8 57.65 -24.23 -0.50
N LEU A 9 57.25 -23.03 -0.09
CA LEU A 9 56.20 -22.82 0.91
C LEU A 9 54.85 -22.69 0.19
N SER A 10 54.03 -23.73 0.24
CA SER A 10 52.68 -23.75 -0.32
C SER A 10 51.72 -22.98 0.59
N LEU A 11 51.32 -21.75 0.21
CA LEU A 11 50.22 -21.04 0.86
C LEU A 11 48.88 -21.65 0.41
N LEU A 12 48.21 -22.36 1.31
CA LEU A 12 46.81 -22.74 1.16
C LEU A 12 45.94 -21.50 1.44
N LEU A 13 45.31 -20.92 0.42
CA LEU A 13 44.23 -19.96 0.61
C LEU A 13 42.99 -20.71 1.10
N SER A 14 42.70 -20.66 2.40
CA SER A 14 41.38 -20.98 2.92
C SER A 14 40.40 -19.91 2.47
N ALA A 15 39.59 -20.21 1.44
CA ALA A 15 38.41 -19.43 1.11
C ALA A 15 37.39 -19.58 2.26
N CYS A 16 37.23 -18.54 3.07
CA CYS A 16 36.11 -18.46 4.00
C CYS A 16 34.82 -18.35 3.18
N ALA A 17 34.15 -19.48 2.95
CA ALA A 17 32.79 -19.49 2.44
C ALA A 17 31.89 -18.93 3.55
N THR A 18 31.52 -17.65 3.44
CA THR A 18 30.43 -17.08 4.25
C THR A 18 29.17 -17.87 3.93
N PRO A 19 28.50 -18.50 4.93
CA PRO A 19 27.23 -19.15 4.67
C PRO A 19 26.26 -18.11 4.09
N PRO A 20 25.44 -18.48 3.08
CA PRO A 20 24.44 -17.56 2.54
C PRO A 20 23.55 -17.09 3.68
N ALA A 21 23.26 -15.78 3.71
CA ALA A 21 22.32 -15.21 4.68
C ALA A 21 21.00 -16.02 4.63
N PRO A 22 20.38 -16.33 5.78
CA PRO A 22 19.12 -17.06 5.78
C PRO A 22 18.10 -16.29 4.94
N SER A 23 17.53 -16.97 3.94
CA SER A 23 16.43 -16.42 3.13
C SER A 23 15.29 -16.05 4.07
N ALA A 24 14.77 -14.82 3.95
CA ALA A 24 13.63 -14.38 4.75
C ALA A 24 12.46 -15.38 4.61
N ALA A 25 11.76 -15.68 5.70
CA ALA A 25 10.67 -16.66 5.69
C ALA A 25 9.48 -16.12 4.87
N LEU A 26 8.79 -17.02 4.17
CA LEU A 26 7.53 -16.68 3.49
C LEU A 26 6.47 -16.26 4.51
N ARG A 27 5.60 -15.35 4.08
CA ARG A 27 4.39 -14.94 4.80
C ARG A 27 3.13 -15.45 4.09
N PRO A 28 1.98 -15.53 4.76
CA PRO A 28 0.72 -15.90 4.10
C PRO A 28 0.29 -14.91 3.01
N GLU A 29 0.70 -13.64 3.13
CA GLU A 29 0.25 -12.58 2.21
C GLU A 29 1.02 -12.61 0.88
N THR A 30 0.28 -12.77 -0.22
CA THR A 30 0.73 -12.44 -1.57
C THR A 30 0.35 -11.00 -1.87
N VAL A 31 1.30 -10.24 -2.42
CA VAL A 31 1.12 -8.83 -2.73
C VAL A 31 1.14 -8.64 -4.24
N ILE A 32 0.16 -7.88 -4.72
CA ILE A 32 0.10 -7.32 -6.06
C ILE A 32 0.50 -5.85 -5.98
N ALA A 33 1.37 -5.39 -6.87
CA ALA A 33 1.76 -3.98 -6.94
C ALA A 33 1.84 -3.51 -8.39
N VAL A 34 1.70 -2.21 -8.63
CA VAL A 34 1.99 -1.59 -9.92
C VAL A 34 3.12 -0.60 -9.75
N ASN A 35 4.21 -0.74 -10.51
CA ASN A 35 5.34 0.17 -10.47
C ASN A 35 5.18 1.38 -11.41
N ASP A 36 6.13 2.32 -11.33
CA ASP A 36 6.21 3.50 -12.20
C ASP A 36 6.63 3.19 -13.66
N GLN A 37 6.77 1.91 -14.05
CA GLN A 37 6.93 1.46 -15.45
C GLN A 37 5.59 0.98 -16.04
N ALA A 38 4.50 1.09 -15.28
CA ALA A 38 3.22 0.47 -15.62
C ALA A 38 3.36 -1.06 -15.75
N GLU A 39 4.06 -1.71 -14.83
CA GLU A 39 4.13 -3.17 -14.74
C GLU A 39 3.40 -3.65 -13.48
N LEU A 40 2.56 -4.67 -13.65
CA LEU A 40 1.98 -5.45 -12.57
C LEU A 40 3.03 -6.42 -12.02
N LEU A 41 3.29 -6.34 -10.72
CA LEU A 41 4.20 -7.19 -9.98
C LEU A 41 3.40 -8.10 -9.04
N ARG A 42 3.85 -9.34 -8.88
CA ARG A 42 3.42 -10.26 -7.83
C ARG A 42 4.62 -10.72 -7.02
N PHE A 43 4.51 -10.73 -5.69
CA PHE A 43 5.54 -11.24 -4.80
C PHE A 43 4.95 -11.68 -3.46
N ASN A 44 5.73 -12.41 -2.67
CA ASN A 44 5.34 -12.77 -1.30
C ASN A 44 5.78 -11.65 -0.32
N ALA A 45 4.93 -11.27 0.63
CA ALA A 45 5.25 -10.21 1.59
C ALA A 45 6.51 -10.50 2.45
N GLY A 46 6.87 -11.77 2.64
CA GLY A 46 8.08 -12.17 3.35
C GLY A 46 9.37 -12.05 2.54
N GLN A 47 9.27 -11.92 1.21
CA GLN A 47 10.40 -11.82 0.29
C GLN A 47 10.08 -10.77 -0.81
N PRO A 48 9.85 -9.49 -0.44
CA PRO A 48 9.39 -8.47 -1.37
C PRO A 48 10.38 -8.15 -2.50
N GLU A 49 11.65 -8.54 -2.35
CA GLU A 49 12.68 -8.43 -3.37
C GLU A 49 12.55 -9.50 -4.49
N ARG A 50 11.79 -10.59 -4.23
CA ARG A 50 11.62 -11.72 -5.15
C ARG A 50 10.26 -11.67 -5.85
N VAL A 51 10.24 -10.97 -6.98
CA VAL A 51 9.07 -10.92 -7.87
C VAL A 51 8.85 -12.27 -8.55
N THR A 52 7.65 -12.82 -8.42
CA THR A 52 7.22 -14.10 -9.00
C THR A 52 6.46 -13.96 -10.31
N ALA A 53 5.89 -12.77 -10.58
CA ALA A 53 5.34 -12.41 -11.88
C ALA A 53 5.53 -10.91 -12.16
N ARG A 54 5.83 -10.58 -13.42
CA ARG A 54 5.95 -9.21 -13.91
C ARG A 54 5.31 -9.11 -15.29
N LEU A 55 4.28 -8.27 -15.42
CA LEU A 55 3.49 -8.12 -16.64
C LEU A 55 3.28 -6.64 -16.97
N PRO A 56 3.53 -6.18 -18.20
CA PRO A 56 3.20 -4.80 -18.58
C PRO A 56 1.68 -4.61 -18.56
N LEU A 57 1.23 -3.48 -18.02
CA LEU A 57 -0.18 -3.09 -18.02
C LEU A 57 -0.67 -2.90 -19.46
N GLN A 58 -1.92 -3.31 -19.70
CA GLN A 58 -2.59 -3.18 -20.98
C GLN A 58 -3.91 -2.44 -20.80
N GLY A 59 -4.30 -1.60 -21.76
CA GLY A 59 -5.57 -0.88 -21.75
C GLY A 59 -5.58 0.44 -20.97
N LEU A 60 -4.46 0.84 -20.35
CA LEU A 60 -4.28 2.21 -19.85
C LEU A 60 -4.03 3.16 -21.03
N PRO A 61 -4.75 4.28 -21.16
CA PRO A 61 -4.46 5.29 -22.17
C PRO A 61 -3.01 5.81 -22.07
N ALA A 62 -2.39 6.07 -23.22
CA ALA A 62 -1.02 6.59 -23.24
C ALA A 62 -0.93 7.93 -22.51
N GLY A 63 0.04 8.04 -21.59
CA GLY A 63 0.25 9.24 -20.76
C GLY A 63 -0.58 9.30 -19.48
N ASP A 64 -1.51 8.35 -19.27
CA ASP A 64 -2.20 8.19 -17.98
C ASP A 64 -1.36 7.31 -17.03
N THR A 65 -1.60 7.46 -15.73
CA THR A 65 -0.99 6.66 -14.67
C THR A 65 -2.07 6.11 -13.75
N LEU A 66 -1.73 5.14 -12.90
CA LEU A 66 -2.61 4.76 -11.79
C LEU A 66 -2.29 5.60 -10.54
N VAL A 67 -3.28 5.77 -9.68
CA VAL A 67 -3.15 6.45 -8.38
C VAL A 67 -3.47 5.54 -7.19
N GLY A 68 -3.90 4.31 -7.47
CA GLY A 68 -4.11 3.28 -6.46
C GLY A 68 -4.78 2.04 -7.05
N ILE A 69 -4.62 0.92 -6.35
CA ILE A 69 -5.27 -0.35 -6.65
C ILE A 69 -5.76 -0.96 -5.34
N ASP A 70 -6.87 -1.71 -5.39
CA ASP A 70 -7.30 -2.53 -4.26
C ASP A 70 -8.32 -3.61 -4.68
N PHE A 71 -8.40 -4.71 -3.93
CA PHE A 71 -9.34 -5.79 -4.16
C PHE A 71 -10.74 -5.49 -3.61
N ARG A 72 -11.75 -5.68 -4.47
CA ARG A 72 -13.11 -5.92 -3.99
C ARG A 72 -13.24 -7.37 -3.56
N VAL A 73 -12.96 -7.63 -2.28
CA VAL A 73 -12.95 -8.96 -1.65
C VAL A 73 -14.19 -9.79 -2.01
N ALA A 74 -15.39 -9.20 -1.92
CA ALA A 74 -16.66 -9.90 -2.19
C ALA A 74 -16.76 -10.54 -3.59
N ARG A 75 -15.89 -10.16 -4.53
CA ARG A 75 -15.80 -10.75 -5.87
C ARG A 75 -14.41 -11.25 -6.26
N GLY A 76 -13.39 -11.04 -5.43
CA GLY A 76 -11.99 -11.36 -5.77
C GLY A 76 -11.46 -10.58 -6.99
N VAL A 77 -11.97 -9.36 -7.22
CA VAL A 77 -11.60 -8.55 -8.39
C VAL A 77 -10.71 -7.39 -7.95
N LEU A 78 -9.53 -7.26 -8.56
CA LEU A 78 -8.65 -6.12 -8.37
C LEU A 78 -9.20 -4.92 -9.16
N TYR A 79 -9.30 -3.78 -8.50
CA TYR A 79 -9.66 -2.51 -9.10
C TYR A 79 -8.45 -1.59 -9.16
N ALA A 80 -8.47 -0.66 -10.09
CA ALA A 80 -7.45 0.37 -10.27
C ALA A 80 -8.13 1.71 -10.57
N LEU A 81 -7.63 2.78 -9.97
CA LEU A 81 -8.05 4.14 -10.28
C LEU A 81 -6.94 4.84 -11.06
N SER A 82 -7.25 5.45 -12.19
CA SER A 82 -6.29 6.24 -12.96
C SER A 82 -6.19 7.68 -12.47
N SER A 83 -5.13 8.38 -12.87
CA SER A 83 -4.92 9.80 -12.59
C SER A 83 -5.95 10.70 -13.27
N SER A 84 -6.52 10.23 -14.38
CA SER A 84 -7.68 10.85 -15.05
C SER A 84 -9.02 10.62 -14.32
N GLY A 85 -9.03 9.81 -13.25
CA GLY A 85 -10.21 9.53 -12.43
C GLY A 85 -11.10 8.40 -12.96
N GLN A 86 -10.66 7.65 -13.97
CA GLN A 86 -11.38 6.50 -14.49
C GLN A 86 -11.11 5.29 -13.60
N LEU A 87 -12.18 4.63 -13.17
CA LEU A 87 -12.09 3.37 -12.45
C LEU A 87 -12.01 2.20 -13.45
N TYR A 88 -11.14 1.23 -13.16
CA TYR A 88 -10.92 0.03 -13.94
C TYR A 88 -11.02 -1.21 -13.06
N THR A 89 -11.38 -2.35 -13.64
CA THR A 89 -10.93 -3.65 -13.13
C THR A 89 -9.59 -4.00 -13.76
N LEU A 90 -8.73 -4.69 -13.01
CA LEU A 90 -7.40 -5.12 -13.43
C LEU A 90 -7.30 -6.64 -13.30
N ASN A 91 -7.12 -7.32 -14.42
CA ASN A 91 -6.91 -8.77 -14.41
C ASN A 91 -5.47 -9.10 -13.96
N THR A 92 -5.32 -9.90 -12.91
CA THR A 92 -4.01 -10.22 -12.29
C THR A 92 -3.20 -11.24 -13.08
N GLU A 93 -3.81 -11.97 -14.02
CA GLU A 93 -3.16 -13.00 -14.83
C GLU A 93 -2.54 -12.43 -16.11
N ASN A 94 -3.13 -11.38 -16.69
CA ASN A 94 -2.71 -10.79 -17.97
C ASN A 94 -2.50 -9.27 -17.93
N ALA A 95 -2.64 -8.63 -16.76
CA ALA A 95 -2.43 -7.21 -16.53
C ALA A 95 -3.31 -6.26 -17.39
N ARG A 96 -4.48 -6.73 -17.83
CA ARG A 96 -5.42 -5.93 -18.63
C ARG A 96 -6.37 -5.11 -17.75
N LEU A 97 -6.36 -3.81 -17.95
CA LEU A 97 -7.33 -2.86 -17.42
C LEU A 97 -8.59 -2.84 -18.29
N THR A 98 -9.76 -2.88 -17.65
CA THR A 98 -11.07 -2.73 -18.30
C THR A 98 -11.86 -1.62 -17.61
N PRO A 99 -12.31 -0.58 -18.33
CA PRO A 99 -13.08 0.52 -17.71
C PRO A 99 -14.33 0.00 -17.01
N VAL A 100 -14.61 0.56 -15.84
CA VAL A 100 -15.82 0.27 -15.06
C VAL A 100 -16.90 1.29 -15.40
N GLY A 101 -18.06 0.78 -15.83
CA GLY A 101 -19.24 1.59 -16.11
C GLY A 101 -19.05 2.62 -17.23
N SER A 102 -19.96 3.59 -17.26
CA SER A 102 -20.00 4.67 -18.26
C SER A 102 -20.14 6.05 -17.63
N ALA A 103 -19.98 6.15 -16.31
CA ALA A 103 -20.00 7.42 -15.60
C ALA A 103 -18.80 8.29 -16.00
N ALA A 104 -18.95 9.60 -15.85
CA ALA A 104 -17.82 10.51 -16.03
C ALA A 104 -16.71 10.17 -15.02
N PRO A 105 -15.42 10.26 -15.41
CA PRO A 105 -14.30 10.11 -14.50
C PRO A 105 -14.40 11.04 -13.28
N ALA A 106 -13.95 10.56 -12.13
CA ALA A 106 -13.94 11.34 -10.91
C ALA A 106 -12.94 12.50 -11.00
N VAL A 107 -13.29 13.68 -10.50
CA VAL A 107 -12.34 14.79 -10.40
C VAL A 107 -11.43 14.58 -9.20
N LEU A 108 -10.16 14.25 -9.47
CA LEU A 108 -9.15 14.03 -8.44
C LEU A 108 -8.39 15.32 -8.13
N GLN A 109 -8.20 15.60 -6.84
CA GLN A 109 -7.50 16.79 -6.34
C GLN A 109 -6.31 16.34 -5.49
N GLY A 110 -5.11 16.73 -5.88
CA GLY A 110 -3.89 16.30 -5.20
C GLY A 110 -2.88 15.66 -6.13
N GLN A 111 -1.80 15.15 -5.55
CA GLN A 111 -0.72 14.46 -6.25
C GLN A 111 -0.44 13.07 -5.66
N ARG A 112 -0.99 12.78 -4.49
CA ARG A 112 -0.85 11.50 -3.78
C ARG A 112 -2.21 11.07 -3.28
N PHE A 113 -2.49 9.77 -3.38
CA PHE A 113 -3.83 9.24 -3.16
C PHE A 113 -3.80 7.91 -2.43
N GLY A 114 -4.69 7.75 -1.45
CA GLY A 114 -5.07 6.44 -0.94
C GLY A 114 -6.34 5.96 -1.61
N VAL A 115 -6.34 4.72 -2.10
CA VAL A 115 -7.49 4.07 -2.75
C VAL A 115 -7.68 2.71 -2.10
N ASP A 116 -8.86 2.45 -1.55
CA ASP A 116 -9.14 1.22 -0.81
C ASP A 116 -10.64 0.90 -0.81
N PHE A 117 -11.01 -0.38 -0.82
CA PHE A 117 -12.38 -0.83 -0.67
C PHE A 117 -12.76 -0.85 0.80
N ASN A 118 -13.87 -0.21 1.12
CA ASN A 118 -14.55 -0.51 2.38
C ASN A 118 -15.41 -1.78 2.17
N PRO A 119 -15.06 -2.92 2.79
CA PRO A 119 -15.78 -4.17 2.58
C PRO A 119 -17.23 -4.14 3.13
N ALA A 120 -17.49 -3.37 4.18
CA ALA A 120 -18.83 -3.24 4.77
C ALA A 120 -19.78 -2.36 3.93
N ALA A 121 -19.25 -1.28 3.34
CA ALA A 121 -20.03 -0.34 2.54
C ALA A 121 -20.06 -0.71 1.04
N ASP A 122 -19.18 -1.61 0.61
CA ASP A 122 -18.95 -1.98 -0.80
C ASP A 122 -18.71 -0.73 -1.67
N ARG A 123 -17.79 0.13 -1.23
CA ARG A 123 -17.42 1.37 -1.93
C ARG A 123 -15.91 1.53 -1.96
N VAL A 124 -15.42 2.06 -3.07
CA VAL A 124 -14.02 2.50 -3.18
C VAL A 124 -13.91 3.85 -2.51
N ARG A 125 -13.10 3.96 -1.46
CA ARG A 125 -12.73 5.25 -0.88
C ARG A 125 -11.50 5.79 -1.59
N VAL A 126 -11.51 7.09 -1.87
CA VAL A 126 -10.38 7.81 -2.44
C VAL A 126 -10.08 9.00 -1.54
N VAL A 127 -8.85 9.06 -1.02
CA VAL A 127 -8.36 10.15 -0.18
C VAL A 127 -7.10 10.76 -0.81
N SER A 128 -6.79 12.03 -0.50
CA SER A 128 -5.60 12.67 -1.08
C SER A 128 -4.83 13.59 -0.13
N ASP A 129 -3.64 13.99 -0.60
CA ASP A 129 -2.74 14.94 0.05
C ASP A 129 -3.27 16.38 0.08
N GLN A 130 -4.37 16.66 -0.62
CA GLN A 130 -5.12 17.92 -0.52
C GLN A 130 -6.38 17.79 0.35
N GLY A 131 -6.52 16.67 1.07
CA GLY A 131 -7.63 16.42 1.98
C GLY A 131 -8.92 15.98 1.30
N GLN A 132 -8.88 15.61 0.01
CA GLN A 132 -10.02 15.04 -0.67
C GLN A 132 -10.47 13.74 0.03
N ASN A 133 -11.78 13.49 0.05
CA ASN A 133 -12.39 12.29 0.61
C ASN A 133 -13.64 11.95 -0.22
N LEU A 134 -13.49 11.02 -1.16
CA LEU A 134 -14.55 10.59 -2.07
C LEU A 134 -14.90 9.13 -1.85
N ARG A 135 -16.10 8.76 -2.28
CA ARG A 135 -16.49 7.37 -2.48
C ARG A 135 -16.94 7.16 -3.91
N LEU A 136 -16.44 6.11 -4.57
CA LEU A 136 -16.87 5.68 -5.90
C LEU A 136 -17.73 4.41 -5.80
N HIS A 137 -18.64 4.25 -6.76
CA HIS A 137 -19.44 3.04 -6.90
C HIS A 137 -18.73 2.01 -7.78
N PRO A 138 -18.45 0.79 -7.28
CA PRO A 138 -17.58 -0.17 -7.95
C PRO A 138 -18.18 -0.83 -9.20
N ASP A 139 -19.51 -0.76 -9.37
CA ASP A 139 -20.16 -1.30 -10.58
C ASP A 139 -20.42 -0.23 -11.67
N THR A 140 -20.38 1.06 -11.33
CA THR A 140 -20.73 2.14 -12.29
C THR A 140 -19.61 3.13 -12.55
N GLY A 141 -18.57 3.15 -11.70
CA GLY A 141 -17.49 4.13 -11.75
C GLY A 141 -17.89 5.53 -11.28
N ALA A 142 -19.17 5.76 -10.96
CA ALA A 142 -19.66 7.07 -10.56
C ALA A 142 -19.17 7.47 -9.16
N VAL A 143 -18.99 8.77 -8.95
CA VAL A 143 -18.84 9.33 -7.59
C VAL A 143 -20.15 9.08 -6.83
N ALA A 144 -20.09 8.21 -5.84
CA ALA A 144 -21.19 7.88 -4.95
C ALA A 144 -21.40 8.96 -3.88
N ALA A 145 -20.31 9.58 -3.42
CA ALA A 145 -20.36 10.71 -2.49
C ALA A 145 -19.05 11.50 -2.48
N THR A 146 -19.19 12.80 -2.17
CA THR A 146 -18.09 13.66 -1.72
C THR A 146 -18.28 13.88 -0.22
N ASP A 147 -17.38 13.31 0.57
CA ASP A 147 -17.41 13.37 2.03
C ASP A 147 -16.70 14.64 2.54
N ALA A 148 -16.73 14.88 3.85
CA ALA A 148 -16.05 16.05 4.42
C ALA A 148 -14.52 15.95 4.23
N THR A 149 -13.90 17.11 3.98
CA THR A 149 -12.45 17.25 3.82
C THR A 149 -11.70 16.68 5.02
N LEU A 150 -10.59 16.01 4.76
CA LEU A 150 -9.77 15.42 5.82
C LEU A 150 -9.21 16.51 6.74
N ALA A 151 -9.39 16.31 8.05
CA ALA A 151 -8.88 17.20 9.08
C ALA A 151 -8.63 16.40 10.36
N TYR A 152 -7.59 16.76 11.11
CA TYR A 152 -7.39 16.18 12.43
C TYR A 152 -8.55 16.54 13.37
N ALA A 153 -8.96 15.58 14.19
CA ALA A 153 -9.99 15.79 15.20
C ALA A 153 -9.52 16.87 16.21
N PRO A 154 -10.42 17.66 16.82
CA PRO A 154 -10.04 18.74 17.73
C PRO A 154 -9.19 18.32 18.93
N ALA A 155 -9.31 17.07 19.38
CA ALA A 155 -8.56 16.51 20.50
C ALA A 155 -7.28 15.78 20.07
N ASP A 156 -6.89 15.86 18.79
CA ASP A 156 -5.67 15.21 18.31
C ASP A 156 -4.41 15.90 18.84
N THR A 157 -3.34 15.12 18.96
CA THR A 157 -2.09 15.52 19.61
C THR A 157 -1.19 16.39 18.74
N ALA A 158 -1.45 16.52 17.43
CA ALA A 158 -0.65 17.35 16.53
C ALA A 158 -1.44 17.87 15.31
N PRO A 159 -2.44 18.76 15.50
CA PRO A 159 -3.26 19.25 14.39
C PRO A 159 -2.43 20.09 13.41
N ARG A 160 -2.44 19.68 12.14
CA ARG A 160 -1.90 20.40 10.98
C ARG A 160 -2.74 20.03 9.76
N THR A 161 -2.50 20.69 8.63
CA THR A 161 -3.10 20.23 7.37
C THR A 161 -2.58 18.84 7.04
N PRO A 162 -3.44 17.81 6.96
CA PRO A 162 -2.99 16.46 6.68
C PRO A 162 -2.59 16.30 5.21
N GLN A 163 -1.56 15.49 4.95
CA GLN A 163 -1.17 15.09 3.59
C GLN A 163 -1.31 13.57 3.47
N VAL A 164 -2.53 13.08 3.31
CA VAL A 164 -2.82 11.64 3.28
C VAL A 164 -2.51 11.06 1.91
N SER A 165 -1.74 9.98 1.85
CA SER A 165 -1.38 9.32 0.58
C SER A 165 -1.71 7.84 0.51
N ALA A 166 -2.25 7.26 1.59
CA ALA A 166 -2.62 5.84 1.62
C ALA A 166 -3.81 5.65 2.55
N ALA A 167 -4.63 4.64 2.28
CA ALA A 167 -5.75 4.22 3.12
C ALA A 167 -5.81 2.69 3.14
N GLY A 168 -6.45 2.11 4.16
CA GLY A 168 -6.62 0.67 4.30
C GLY A 168 -7.69 0.35 5.34
N TYR A 169 -8.68 -0.47 4.97
CA TYR A 169 -9.74 -0.94 5.86
C TYR A 169 -9.38 -2.27 6.53
N THR A 170 -9.59 -2.35 7.85
CA THR A 170 -9.69 -3.67 8.50
C THR A 170 -10.99 -4.36 8.09
N TYR A 171 -10.99 -5.69 8.15
CA TYR A 171 -12.18 -6.51 7.99
C TYR A 171 -12.50 -7.27 9.28
N ASN A 172 -13.75 -7.24 9.70
CA ASN A 172 -14.22 -8.00 10.85
C ASN A 172 -15.02 -9.23 10.35
N PRO A 173 -14.48 -10.45 10.45
CA PRO A 173 -15.17 -11.65 9.98
C PRO A 173 -16.33 -12.07 10.87
N ASP A 174 -16.35 -11.61 12.13
CA ASP A 174 -17.41 -11.92 13.09
C ASP A 174 -18.61 -10.96 12.95
N GLU A 175 -18.35 -9.72 12.51
CA GLU A 175 -19.38 -8.72 12.19
C GLU A 175 -18.99 -7.90 10.95
N ASP A 176 -19.43 -8.37 9.78
CA ASP A 176 -19.09 -7.82 8.44
C ASP A 176 -19.48 -6.36 8.19
N LYS A 177 -20.24 -5.75 9.12
CA LYS A 177 -20.62 -4.33 9.10
C LYS A 177 -19.60 -3.43 9.77
N LEU A 178 -18.62 -3.99 10.48
CA LEU A 178 -17.61 -3.23 11.21
C LEU A 178 -16.29 -3.23 10.45
N THR A 179 -15.75 -2.03 10.29
CA THR A 179 -14.44 -1.79 9.68
C THR A 179 -13.79 -0.62 10.41
N THR A 180 -12.47 -0.60 10.46
CA THR A 180 -11.70 0.56 10.89
C THR A 180 -10.88 1.05 9.71
N ASN A 181 -10.98 2.33 9.37
CA ASN A 181 -10.13 2.92 8.33
C ASN A 181 -8.83 3.43 8.93
N TYR A 182 -7.72 3.00 8.36
CA TYR A 182 -6.41 3.57 8.62
C TYR A 182 -5.91 4.32 7.39
N ALA A 183 -5.00 5.26 7.61
CA ALA A 183 -4.38 6.04 6.56
C ALA A 183 -2.96 6.45 6.97
N ILE A 184 -2.16 6.85 5.98
CA ILE A 184 -0.81 7.37 6.21
C ILE A 184 -0.77 8.84 5.86
N ASP A 185 -0.35 9.66 6.82
CA ASP A 185 -0.07 11.08 6.60
C ASP A 185 1.43 11.27 6.37
N LEU A 186 1.78 11.69 5.14
CA LEU A 186 3.16 11.90 4.69
C LEU A 186 3.85 13.01 5.46
N ALA A 187 3.16 14.14 5.68
CA ALA A 187 3.72 15.29 6.38
C ALA A 187 4.01 14.96 7.85
N ALA A 188 3.20 14.08 8.43
CA ALA A 188 3.37 13.59 9.80
C ALA A 188 4.47 12.53 9.96
N GLY A 189 4.61 11.67 8.95
CA GLY A 189 5.22 10.36 9.13
C GLY A 189 4.46 9.47 10.12
N THR A 190 3.12 9.52 10.13
CA THR A 190 2.28 8.80 11.10
C THR A 190 1.23 7.91 10.43
N LEU A 191 0.96 6.78 11.06
CA LEU A 191 -0.31 6.09 10.90
C LEU A 191 -1.40 6.90 11.61
N VAL A 192 -2.50 7.13 10.92
CA VAL A 192 -3.70 7.77 11.45
C VAL A 192 -4.91 6.86 11.23
N MET A 193 -5.94 7.06 12.04
CA MET A 193 -7.24 6.44 11.88
C MET A 193 -8.20 7.50 11.35
N GLN A 194 -8.95 7.19 10.30
CA GLN A 194 -10.01 8.06 9.78
C GLN A 194 -11.36 7.60 10.34
N GLY A 195 -11.94 8.39 11.24
CA GLY A 195 -13.08 7.96 12.05
C GLY A 195 -12.65 7.35 13.40
N SER A 196 -13.45 6.45 13.95
CA SER A 196 -13.18 5.76 15.21
C SER A 196 -12.84 4.28 14.98
N ARG A 197 -12.25 3.65 15.99
CA ARG A 197 -12.02 2.20 15.96
C ARG A 197 -13.35 1.48 16.01
N GLU A 198 -13.42 0.29 15.40
CA GLU A 198 -14.56 -0.62 15.62
C GLU A 198 -14.84 -0.81 17.13
N GLY A 199 -16.13 -0.84 17.49
CA GLY A 199 -16.58 -0.95 18.88
C GLY A 199 -16.39 0.29 19.76
N GLN A 200 -15.68 1.34 19.31
CA GLN A 200 -15.50 2.56 20.09
C GLN A 200 -16.75 3.45 20.08
N MET A 201 -17.10 4.00 21.23
CA MET A 201 -18.20 4.98 21.39
C MET A 201 -17.67 6.36 21.81
N PRO A 202 -18.19 7.46 21.23
CA PRO A 202 -19.14 7.49 20.12
C PRO A 202 -18.49 7.04 18.80
N VAL A 203 -19.28 6.38 17.95
CA VAL A 203 -18.84 5.99 16.60
C VAL A 203 -18.66 7.25 15.75
N VAL A 204 -17.50 7.35 15.09
CA VAL A 204 -17.20 8.43 14.14
C VAL A 204 -16.93 7.80 12.78
N SER A 205 -17.82 8.08 11.82
CA SER A 205 -17.68 7.57 10.45
C SER A 205 -16.46 8.19 9.74
N PRO A 206 -15.75 7.43 8.88
CA PRO A 206 -14.74 7.98 7.99
C PRO A 206 -15.27 9.12 7.09
N ASN A 207 -16.57 9.13 6.80
CA ASN A 207 -17.23 10.17 5.99
C ASN A 207 -17.15 11.57 6.63
N THR A 208 -16.87 11.64 7.94
CA THR A 208 -16.66 12.91 8.64
C THR A 208 -15.30 13.55 8.35
N GLY A 209 -14.39 12.83 7.68
CA GLY A 209 -13.02 13.29 7.38
C GLY A 209 -12.11 13.39 8.60
N GLN A 210 -12.59 13.07 9.80
CA GLN A 210 -11.81 13.24 11.03
C GLN A 210 -10.68 12.22 11.14
N LEU A 211 -9.44 12.72 11.25
CA LEU A 211 -8.25 11.93 11.48
C LEU A 211 -7.85 11.93 12.96
N ARG A 212 -7.41 10.78 13.46
CA ARG A 212 -6.87 10.58 14.81
C ARG A 212 -5.51 9.91 14.70
N THR A 213 -4.47 10.51 15.27
CA THR A 213 -3.11 9.99 15.27
C THR A 213 -3.05 8.68 16.05
N VAL A 214 -2.54 7.62 15.41
CA VAL A 214 -2.21 6.34 16.09
C VAL A 214 -0.78 6.41 16.61
N GLY A 215 0.16 6.79 15.75
CA GLY A 215 1.57 6.96 16.13
C GLY A 215 2.50 7.10 14.94
N LYS A 216 3.77 7.40 15.23
CA LYS A 216 4.81 7.57 14.21
C LYS A 216 5.21 6.23 13.60
N LEU A 217 5.39 6.22 12.28
CA LEU A 217 5.89 5.07 11.53
C LEU A 217 7.34 4.73 11.89
N GLY A 218 8.15 5.76 12.21
CA GLY A 218 9.55 5.57 12.64
C GLY A 218 10.54 5.34 11.50
N VAL A 219 10.17 5.67 10.26
CA VAL A 219 10.98 5.38 9.05
C VAL A 219 11.68 6.59 8.43
N GLY A 220 11.50 7.79 9.02
CA GLY A 220 12.01 9.05 8.48
C GLY A 220 10.99 9.79 7.60
N GLN A 221 11.50 10.68 6.74
CA GLN A 221 10.66 11.48 5.83
C GLN A 221 10.10 10.60 4.70
N LEU A 222 8.79 10.66 4.51
CA LEU A 222 8.09 9.92 3.45
C LEU A 222 7.97 10.76 2.18
N GLU A 223 8.20 10.12 1.04
CA GLU A 223 7.97 10.69 -0.30
C GLU A 223 6.62 10.21 -0.87
N ASP A 224 6.23 8.99 -0.52
CA ASP A 224 5.00 8.33 -0.95
C ASP A 224 4.69 7.12 -0.06
N ALA A 225 3.45 6.64 -0.11
CA ALA A 225 3.04 5.42 0.57
C ALA A 225 1.87 4.73 -0.16
N ALA A 226 1.86 3.40 -0.14
CA ALA A 226 0.67 2.58 -0.35
C ALA A 226 0.43 1.75 0.92
N LEU A 227 -0.84 1.50 1.26
CA LEU A 227 -1.27 0.73 2.43
C LEU A 227 -2.35 -0.22 1.95
N ASP A 228 -2.30 -1.45 2.44
CA ASP A 228 -3.44 -2.35 2.40
C ASP A 228 -3.43 -3.23 3.66
N ILE A 229 -4.60 -3.65 4.10
CA ILE A 229 -4.82 -4.48 5.28
C ILE A 229 -5.57 -5.73 4.84
N SER A 230 -4.93 -6.89 4.97
CA SER A 230 -5.52 -8.17 4.58
C SER A 230 -6.87 -8.38 5.25
N ASP A 231 -7.89 -8.63 4.45
CA ASP A 231 -9.24 -8.98 4.85
C ASP A 231 -9.32 -10.31 5.62
N VAL A 232 -8.41 -11.26 5.37
CA VAL A 232 -8.38 -12.56 6.07
C VAL A 232 -7.76 -12.47 7.46
N ARG A 233 -6.65 -11.72 7.61
CA ARG A 233 -5.83 -11.75 8.84
C ARG A 233 -5.67 -10.39 9.52
N ASN A 234 -6.21 -9.33 8.94
CA ASN A 234 -5.93 -7.94 9.30
C ASN A 234 -4.42 -7.63 9.35
N THR A 235 -3.62 -8.31 8.51
CA THR A 235 -2.19 -8.03 8.35
C THR A 235 -2.02 -6.70 7.61
N PRO A 236 -1.46 -5.64 8.24
CA PRO A 236 -1.33 -4.34 7.62
C PRO A 236 0.05 -4.20 6.96
N LEU A 237 0.07 -4.13 5.63
CA LEU A 237 1.31 -3.93 4.87
C LEU A 237 1.34 -2.53 4.26
N ALA A 238 2.49 -1.87 4.38
CA ALA A 238 2.71 -0.58 3.75
C ALA A 238 3.97 -0.60 2.88
N ALA A 239 3.83 -0.18 1.63
CA ALA A 239 4.96 0.13 0.78
C ALA A 239 5.29 1.61 0.94
N LEU A 240 6.39 1.92 1.65
CA LEU A 240 6.79 3.28 1.97
C LEU A 240 7.99 3.68 1.11
N ARG A 241 7.92 4.84 0.47
CA ARG A 241 9.02 5.41 -0.29
C ARG A 241 9.81 6.38 0.57
N VAL A 242 11.07 6.03 0.84
CA VAL A 242 11.98 6.80 1.71
C VAL A 242 13.35 6.86 1.05
N ALA A 243 13.86 8.08 0.84
CA ALA A 243 15.16 8.34 0.21
C ALA A 243 15.28 7.66 -1.16
N GLY A 244 14.25 7.82 -2.00
CA GLY A 244 14.19 7.28 -3.36
C GLY A 244 14.02 5.76 -3.47
N GLN A 245 13.79 5.05 -2.37
CA GLN A 245 13.56 3.60 -2.37
C GLN A 245 12.25 3.21 -1.71
N THR A 246 11.46 2.39 -2.41
CA THR A 246 10.25 1.76 -1.88
C THR A 246 10.60 0.49 -1.12
N ARG A 247 10.16 0.43 0.13
CA ARG A 247 10.35 -0.72 1.02
C ARG A 247 9.00 -1.17 1.57
N LEU A 248 8.84 -2.48 1.74
CA LEU A 248 7.65 -3.05 2.36
C LEU A 248 7.84 -3.11 3.88
N TYR A 249 6.81 -2.73 4.61
CA TYR A 249 6.76 -2.73 6.06
C TYR A 249 5.52 -3.45 6.55
N LEU A 250 5.67 -4.19 7.66
CA LEU A 250 4.56 -4.63 8.49
C LEU A 250 4.26 -3.53 9.51
N LEU A 251 3.02 -3.04 9.57
CA LEU A 251 2.63 -2.02 10.53
C LEU A 251 2.05 -2.61 11.82
N ASN A 252 2.11 -1.85 12.91
CA ASN A 252 1.34 -2.12 14.11
C ASN A 252 0.17 -1.13 14.19
N LEU A 253 -1.06 -1.60 14.02
CA LEU A 253 -2.25 -0.73 14.01
C LEU A 253 -2.56 -0.07 15.37
N ASN A 254 -1.96 -0.53 16.47
CA ASN A 254 -2.15 0.07 17.79
C ASN A 254 -1.13 1.16 18.10
N THR A 255 0.09 1.06 17.58
CA THR A 255 1.21 1.97 17.91
C THR A 255 1.68 2.82 16.73
N GLY A 256 1.27 2.48 15.51
CA GLY A 256 1.74 3.08 14.27
C GLY A 256 3.14 2.67 13.84
N GLN A 257 3.88 1.87 14.62
CA GLN A 257 5.26 1.52 14.30
C GLN A 257 5.36 0.63 13.05
N ALA A 258 6.34 0.91 12.19
CA ALA A 258 6.63 0.13 10.99
C ALA A 258 7.85 -0.78 11.19
N SER A 259 7.71 -2.06 10.84
CA SER A 259 8.79 -3.06 10.85
C SER A 259 9.19 -3.41 9.42
N LEU A 260 10.46 -3.19 9.06
CA LEU A 260 10.95 -3.44 7.70
C LEU A 260 10.87 -4.92 7.33
N LEU A 261 10.26 -5.23 6.19
CA LEU A 261 10.27 -6.57 5.59
C LEU A 261 11.33 -6.68 4.48
N GLY A 262 11.51 -5.64 3.67
CA GLY A 262 12.53 -5.61 2.61
C GLY A 262 12.30 -4.52 1.58
N ILE A 263 13.20 -4.43 0.59
CA ILE A 263 13.01 -3.56 -0.59
C ILE A 263 11.99 -4.24 -1.51
N VAL A 264 11.03 -3.48 -2.05
CA VAL A 264 10.09 -4.01 -3.04
C VAL A 264 10.80 -4.06 -4.39
N HIS A 265 11.00 -5.27 -4.93
CA HIS A 265 11.75 -5.49 -6.18
C HIS A 265 13.09 -4.73 -6.22
N ASP A 266 13.19 -3.71 -7.07
CA ASP A 266 14.34 -2.85 -7.30
C ASP A 266 14.23 -1.47 -6.59
N GLY A 267 13.21 -1.30 -5.74
CA GLY A 267 12.98 -0.11 -4.92
C GLY A 267 12.31 1.06 -5.66
N ARG A 268 11.78 0.82 -6.86
CA ARG A 268 11.12 1.85 -7.67
C ARG A 268 9.81 2.35 -7.08
N ALA A 269 9.35 3.51 -7.56
CA ALA A 269 8.08 4.07 -7.12
C ALA A 269 6.94 3.15 -7.53
N LEU A 270 5.88 3.12 -6.71
CA LEU A 270 4.67 2.35 -6.99
C LEU A 270 3.52 3.32 -7.24
N TRP A 271 2.62 2.94 -8.15
CA TRP A 271 1.31 3.57 -8.31
C TRP A 271 0.27 2.98 -7.36
N GLY A 272 0.52 1.80 -6.81
CA GLY A 272 -0.37 1.17 -5.82
C GLY A 272 0.09 -0.24 -5.45
N MET A 273 -0.53 -0.76 -4.39
CA MET A 273 -0.29 -2.09 -3.84
C MET A 273 -1.61 -2.61 -3.27
N ALA A 274 -1.86 -3.91 -3.41
CA ALA A 274 -2.96 -4.62 -2.77
C ALA A 274 -2.52 -6.05 -2.39
N ILE A 275 -3.13 -6.62 -1.38
CA ILE A 275 -2.94 -7.96 -0.85
C ILE A 275 -4.00 -8.85 -1.49
N GLU A 276 -3.57 -9.97 -2.06
CA GLU A 276 -4.49 -10.95 -2.64
C GLU A 276 -5.32 -11.61 -1.49
N PRO A 277 -6.67 -11.60 -1.57
CA PRO A 277 -7.54 -12.18 -0.55
C PRO A 277 -7.46 -13.72 -0.47
#